data_AF-A0A258EQT9-F1
#
_entry.id   AF-A0A258EQT9-F1
#
_cell.length_a   1.000
_cell.length_b   1.000
_cell.length_c   1.000
_cell.angle_alpha   90.00
_cell.angle_beta   90.00
_cell.angle_gamma   90.00
#
_symmetry.space_group_name_H-M   'P 1'
#
loop_
_entity.id
_entity.type
_entity.pdbx_description
1 polymer ?
#
loop_
_entity_poly.entity_id
_entity_poly.type
_entity_poly.pdbx_seq_one_letter_code
_entity_poly.pdbx_strand_id
1 'polypeptide(L)'
;MNSDRFERLLQSDWQLDFQGVFIKAWELFKSQALLFVTFTLLIFSTAMLFVVYLQPYTILFSALLAPPLYAGFYLVANRISRGESVIYPDFFAGFNYWLITVGISLVSQVLTALGLFLFVIPGIYLLVAYMLAVPMGIFGGLDLWTAMEASRRLVTRFWWKFFALLLLLILYNGLG
;
A
#
# COMPACT_ATOMS: atom_id res chain seq x y z
N MET A 1 -6.02 -12.71 -10.29
CA MET A 1 -6.77 -11.71 -11.07
C MET A 1 -6.98 -12.33 -12.44
N ASN A 2 -8.22 -12.53 -12.89
CA ASN A 2 -8.45 -13.10 -14.22
C ASN A 2 -7.88 -12.11 -15.26
N SER A 3 -7.07 -12.55 -16.21
CA SER A 3 -6.39 -11.67 -17.18
C SER A 3 -7.37 -10.70 -17.86
N ASP A 4 -8.58 -11.18 -18.15
CA ASP A 4 -9.68 -10.40 -18.72
C ASP A 4 -10.15 -9.22 -17.86
N ARG A 5 -10.01 -9.27 -16.53
CA ARG A 5 -10.40 -8.16 -15.64
C ARG A 5 -9.35 -7.06 -15.65
N PHE A 6 -8.08 -7.43 -15.69
CA PHE A 6 -6.97 -6.47 -15.78
C PHE A 6 -6.95 -5.76 -17.14
N GLU A 7 -7.11 -6.52 -18.22
CA GLU A 7 -7.24 -5.99 -19.58
C GLU A 7 -8.43 -5.03 -19.70
N ARG A 8 -9.58 -5.35 -19.08
CA ARG A 8 -10.72 -4.43 -19.02
C ARG A 8 -10.41 -3.12 -18.29
N LEU A 9 -9.67 -3.16 -17.18
CA LEU A 9 -9.24 -1.94 -16.48
C LEU A 9 -8.30 -1.10 -17.35
N LEU A 10 -7.42 -1.77 -18.11
CA LEU A 10 -6.56 -1.17 -19.13
C LEU A 10 -7.29 -0.81 -20.42
N GLN A 11 -8.59 -1.01 -20.56
CA GLN A 11 -9.35 -0.57 -21.74
C GLN A 11 -10.40 0.47 -21.36
N SER A 12 -10.81 0.49 -20.09
CA SER A 12 -11.73 1.49 -19.57
C SER A 12 -11.10 2.89 -19.51
N ASP A 13 -11.86 3.91 -19.87
CA ASP A 13 -11.57 5.33 -19.60
C ASP A 13 -11.95 5.68 -18.16
N TRP A 14 -11.41 4.91 -17.21
CA TRP A 14 -11.73 5.08 -15.81
C TRP A 14 -11.31 6.47 -15.32
N GLN A 15 -12.28 7.25 -14.86
CA GLN A 15 -12.05 8.52 -14.20
C GLN A 15 -11.90 8.28 -12.69
N LEU A 16 -10.70 8.56 -12.15
CA LEU A 16 -10.46 8.53 -10.72
C LEU A 16 -11.20 9.73 -10.11
N ASP A 17 -12.36 9.45 -9.52
CA ASP A 17 -13.10 10.43 -8.72
C ASP A 17 -12.41 10.58 -7.36
N PHE A 18 -11.54 11.59 -7.24
CA PHE A 18 -10.81 11.86 -6.00
C PHE A 18 -11.77 12.07 -4.82
N GLN A 19 -12.81 12.89 -5.00
CA GLN A 19 -13.74 13.21 -3.94
C GLN A 19 -14.47 11.96 -3.46
N GLY A 20 -15.00 11.16 -4.39
CA GLY A 20 -15.65 9.89 -4.05
C GLY A 20 -14.72 8.90 -3.35
N VAL A 21 -13.44 8.83 -3.75
CA VAL A 21 -12.43 7.98 -3.08
C VAL A 21 -12.18 8.45 -1.65
N PHE A 22 -11.96 9.74 -1.43
CA PHE A 22 -11.72 10.28 -0.10
C PHE A 22 -12.95 10.14 0.83
N ILE A 23 -14.16 10.40 0.32
CA ILE A 23 -15.40 10.21 1.09
C ILE A 23 -15.54 8.74 1.51
N LYS A 24 -15.40 7.80 0.56
CA LYS A 24 -15.48 6.37 0.87
C LYS A 24 -14.41 5.91 1.85
N ALA A 25 -13.17 6.37 1.69
CA ALA A 25 -12.09 6.06 2.61
C ALA A 25 -12.38 6.61 4.02
N TRP A 26 -12.93 7.81 4.11
CA TRP A 26 -13.31 8.44 5.38
C TRP A 26 -14.47 7.73 6.08
N GLU A 27 -15.49 7.33 5.32
CA GLU A 27 -16.61 6.52 5.85
C GLU A 27 -16.14 5.16 6.35
N LEU A 28 -15.27 4.49 5.58
CA LEU A 28 -14.67 3.22 5.95
C LEU A 28 -13.85 3.35 7.24
N PHE A 29 -13.01 4.38 7.34
CA PHE A 29 -12.25 4.64 8.56
C PHE A 29 -13.18 4.87 9.76
N LYS A 30 -14.19 5.76 9.63
CA LYS A 30 -15.14 6.06 10.71
C LYS A 30 -15.94 4.83 11.17
N SER A 31 -16.20 3.88 10.28
CA SER A 31 -16.96 2.67 10.63
C SER A 31 -16.26 1.81 11.69
N GLN A 32 -14.92 1.83 11.73
CA GLN A 32 -14.11 1.03 12.66
C GLN A 32 -12.92 1.84 13.20
N ALA A 33 -13.13 3.13 13.48
CA ALA A 33 -12.05 4.08 13.77
C ALA A 33 -11.15 3.64 14.92
N LEU A 34 -11.75 3.08 15.99
CA LEU A 34 -11.01 2.59 17.15
C LEU A 34 -10.00 1.51 16.75
N LEU A 35 -10.39 0.56 15.89
CA LEU A 35 -9.52 -0.53 15.46
C LEU A 35 -8.36 0.00 14.58
N PHE A 36 -8.67 0.89 13.64
CA PHE A 36 -7.64 1.53 12.80
C PHE A 36 -6.65 2.35 13.63
N VAL A 37 -7.13 3.17 14.56
CA VAL A 37 -6.28 4.03 15.42
C VAL A 37 -5.42 3.18 16.36
N THR A 38 -6.00 2.20 17.04
CA THR A 38 -5.24 1.32 17.95
C THR A 38 -4.17 0.50 17.23
N PHE A 39 -4.48 -0.03 16.04
CA PHE A 39 -3.49 -0.75 15.24
C PHE A 39 -2.39 0.18 14.70
N THR A 40 -2.75 1.40 14.30
CA THR A 40 -1.79 2.43 13.89
C THR A 40 -0.85 2.80 15.05
N LEU A 41 -1.39 3.03 16.25
CA LEU A 41 -0.61 3.27 17.46
C LEU A 41 0.29 2.10 17.82
N LEU A 42 -0.15 0.85 17.62
CA LEU A 42 0.70 -0.32 17.80
C LEU A 42 1.89 -0.30 16.83
N ILE A 43 1.67 -0.03 15.54
CA ILE A 43 2.74 0.07 14.55
C ILE A 43 3.73 1.16 14.95
N PHE A 44 3.24 2.37 15.28
CA PHE A 44 4.09 3.49 15.69
C PHE A 44 4.87 3.20 16.97
N SER A 45 4.22 2.63 17.99
CA SER A 45 4.87 2.29 19.27
C SER A 45 5.95 1.23 19.07
N THR A 46 5.67 0.23 18.23
CA THR A 46 6.65 -0.82 17.89
C THR A 46 7.81 -0.22 17.09
N ALA A 47 7.53 0.61 16.09
CA ALA A 47 8.56 1.31 15.32
C ALA A 47 9.46 2.17 16.24
N MET A 48 8.86 2.92 17.16
CA MET A 48 9.58 3.76 18.12
C MET A 48 10.45 2.92 19.06
N LEU A 49 9.97 1.77 19.54
CA LEU A 49 10.76 0.84 20.32
C LEU A 49 12.01 0.40 19.55
N PHE A 50 11.87 0.06 18.26
CA PHE A 50 13.01 -0.31 17.43
C PHE A 50 14.02 0.83 17.27
N VAL A 51 13.54 2.05 17.02
CA VAL A 51 14.40 3.23 16.84
C VAL A 51 15.11 3.63 18.13
N VAL A 52 14.48 3.49 19.30
CA VAL A 52 15.05 3.94 20.58
C VAL A 52 15.92 2.87 21.22
N TYR A 53 15.45 1.62 21.27
CA TYR A 53 16.09 0.56 22.07
C TYR A 53 16.78 -0.50 21.22
N LEU A 54 16.32 -0.74 19.98
CA LEU A 54 16.85 -1.78 19.10
C LEU A 54 17.45 -1.18 17.83
N GLN A 55 18.19 -0.08 17.97
CA GLN A 55 18.73 0.71 16.84
C GLN A 55 19.35 -0.15 15.73
N PRO A 56 20.23 -1.14 16.01
CA PRO A 56 20.83 -1.99 14.97
C PRO A 56 19.81 -2.81 14.17
N TYR A 57 18.64 -3.08 14.75
CA TYR A 57 17.59 -3.90 14.17
C TYR A 57 16.44 -3.09 13.55
N THR A 58 16.52 -1.76 13.56
CA THR A 58 15.48 -0.87 12.98
C THR A 58 15.19 -1.22 11.52
N ILE A 59 16.23 -1.54 10.75
CA ILE A 59 16.09 -1.94 9.35
C ILE A 59 15.29 -3.23 9.19
N LEU A 60 15.38 -4.16 10.15
CA LEU A 60 14.60 -5.41 10.11
C LEU A 60 13.12 -5.13 10.33
N PHE A 61 12.78 -4.17 11.19
CA PHE A 61 11.39 -3.74 11.36
C PHE A 61 10.84 -3.17 10.05
N SER A 62 11.53 -2.20 9.44
CA SER A 62 11.06 -1.57 8.20
C SER A 62 11.03 -2.53 7.02
N ALA A 63 11.97 -3.48 6.95
CA ALA A 63 12.08 -4.44 5.86
C ALA A 63 11.11 -5.61 5.98
N LEU A 64 10.92 -6.16 7.18
CA LEU A 64 10.29 -7.48 7.37
C LEU A 64 8.97 -7.43 8.15
N LEU A 65 8.78 -6.44 9.03
CA LEU A 65 7.60 -6.34 9.89
C LEU A 65 6.61 -5.29 9.39
N ALA A 66 7.10 -4.13 8.96
CA ALA A 66 6.24 -3.04 8.50
C ALA A 66 5.39 -3.43 7.27
N PRO A 67 5.93 -4.12 6.24
CA PRO A 67 5.12 -4.48 5.08
C PRO A 67 3.86 -5.29 5.41
N PRO A 68 3.94 -6.47 6.07
CA PRO A 68 2.76 -7.25 6.42
C PRO A 68 1.81 -6.52 7.39
N LEU A 69 2.33 -5.63 8.26
CA LEU A 69 1.49 -4.79 9.11
C LEU A 69 0.67 -3.80 8.26
N TYR A 70 1.28 -3.11 7.30
CA TYR A 70 0.55 -2.23 6.40
C TYR A 70 -0.42 -2.99 5.49
N ALA A 71 -0.08 -4.21 5.07
CA ALA A 71 -1.00 -5.08 4.33
C ALA A 71 -2.30 -5.38 5.10
N GLY A 72 -2.23 -5.39 6.42
CA GLY A 72 -3.39 -5.51 7.32
C GLY A 72 -4.49 -4.49 7.03
N PHE A 73 -4.12 -3.23 6.79
CA PHE A 73 -5.07 -2.17 6.46
C PHE A 73 -5.83 -2.47 5.15
N TYR A 74 -5.14 -2.98 4.13
CA TYR A 74 -5.78 -3.36 2.87
C TYR A 74 -6.79 -4.49 3.08
N LEU A 75 -6.41 -5.53 3.83
CA LEU A 75 -7.28 -6.68 4.09
C LEU A 75 -8.53 -6.28 4.86
N VAL A 76 -8.37 -5.49 5.91
CA VAL A 76 -9.49 -4.99 6.73
C VAL A 76 -10.38 -4.07 5.92
N ALA A 77 -9.81 -3.13 5.16
CA ALA A 77 -10.60 -2.25 4.29
C ALA A 77 -11.41 -3.05 3.27
N ASN A 78 -10.83 -4.11 2.70
CA ASN A 78 -11.54 -5.01 1.80
C ASN A 78 -12.69 -5.75 2.50
N ARG A 79 -12.50 -6.24 3.74
CA ARG A 79 -13.59 -6.86 4.53
C ARG A 79 -14.73 -5.89 4.81
N ILE A 80 -14.43 -4.67 5.27
CA ILE A 80 -15.45 -3.64 5.50
C ILE A 80 -16.21 -3.31 4.23
N SER A 81 -15.51 -3.18 3.09
CA SER A 81 -16.15 -2.93 1.79
C SER A 81 -17.11 -4.03 1.33
N ARG A 82 -16.95 -5.25 1.87
CA ARG A 82 -17.82 -6.41 1.63
C ARG A 82 -18.94 -6.55 2.67
N GLY A 83 -19.05 -5.62 3.61
CA GLY A 83 -20.02 -5.67 4.70
C GLY A 83 -19.71 -6.74 5.75
N GLU A 84 -18.48 -7.24 5.79
CA GLU A 84 -18.05 -8.23 6.78
C GLU A 84 -17.72 -7.56 8.11
N SER A 85 -17.97 -8.25 9.23
CA SER A 85 -17.52 -7.81 10.54
C SER A 85 -16.00 -7.92 10.63
N VAL A 86 -15.40 -7.00 11.39
CA VAL A 86 -13.95 -6.93 11.57
C VAL A 86 -13.64 -6.96 13.06
N ILE A 87 -12.63 -7.74 13.41
CA ILE A 87 -12.05 -7.78 14.76
C ILE A 87 -10.59 -7.36 14.73
N TYR A 88 -10.04 -6.97 15.87
CA TYR A 88 -8.66 -6.48 15.96
C TYR A 88 -7.59 -7.43 15.38
N PRO A 89 -7.64 -8.76 15.60
CA PRO A 89 -6.68 -9.69 15.00
C PRO A 89 -6.66 -9.71 13.47
N ASP A 90 -7.72 -9.26 12.80
CA ASP A 90 -7.80 -9.27 11.34
C ASP A 90 -6.76 -8.37 10.68
N PHE A 91 -6.30 -7.32 11.37
CA PHE A 91 -5.21 -6.48 10.90
C PHE A 91 -3.88 -7.25 10.80
N PHE A 92 -3.68 -8.29 11.61
CA PHE A 92 -2.50 -9.14 11.54
C PHE A 92 -2.59 -10.19 10.42
N ALA A 93 -3.73 -10.32 9.73
CA ALA A 93 -3.86 -11.24 8.60
C ALA A 93 -2.89 -10.91 7.44
N GLY A 94 -2.31 -9.71 7.41
CA GLY A 94 -1.26 -9.36 6.45
C GLY A 94 -0.01 -10.23 6.57
N PHE A 95 0.26 -10.83 7.74
CA PHE A 95 1.34 -11.80 7.92
C PHE A 95 1.10 -13.12 7.16
N ASN A 96 -0.14 -13.47 6.79
CA ASN A 96 -0.39 -14.62 5.92
C ASN A 96 0.18 -14.41 4.51
N TYR A 97 0.38 -13.15 4.11
CA TYR A 97 0.96 -12.74 2.83
C TYR A 97 2.39 -12.22 3.00
N TRP A 98 3.10 -12.69 4.04
CA TRP A 98 4.43 -12.17 4.40
C TRP A 98 5.41 -12.19 3.22
N LEU A 99 5.56 -13.34 2.53
CA LEU A 99 6.47 -13.49 1.40
C LEU A 99 6.17 -12.49 0.27
N ILE A 100 4.89 -12.36 -0.09
CA ILE A 100 4.46 -11.46 -1.16
C ILE A 100 4.70 -10.00 -0.78
N THR A 101 4.28 -9.62 0.43
CA THR A 101 4.32 -8.22 0.87
C THR A 101 5.76 -7.75 1.10
N VAL A 102 6.58 -8.56 1.77
CA VAL A 102 7.99 -8.27 2.01
C VAL A 102 8.77 -8.31 0.70
N GLY A 103 8.56 -9.33 -0.14
CA GLY A 103 9.25 -9.45 -1.42
C GLY A 103 8.97 -8.25 -2.34
N ILE A 104 7.70 -7.86 -2.49
CA ILE A 104 7.32 -6.69 -3.30
C ILE A 104 7.95 -5.43 -2.71
N SER A 105 7.86 -5.24 -1.39
CA SER A 105 8.35 -4.03 -0.74
C SER A 105 9.87 -3.91 -0.84
N LEU A 106 10.62 -4.98 -0.67
CA LEU A 106 12.08 -4.97 -0.78
C LEU A 106 12.54 -4.66 -2.20
N VAL A 107 12.00 -5.38 -3.19
CA VAL A 107 12.38 -5.16 -4.60
C VAL A 107 11.98 -3.76 -5.05
N SER A 108 10.78 -3.29 -4.68
CA SER A 108 10.31 -1.94 -5.00
C SER A 108 11.19 -0.87 -4.34
N GLN A 109 11.58 -1.04 -3.08
CA GLN A 109 12.47 -0.09 -2.38
C GLN A 109 13.85 -0.03 -3.02
N VAL A 110 14.45 -1.18 -3.35
CA VAL A 110 15.77 -1.22 -4.00
C VAL A 110 15.71 -0.55 -5.37
N LEU A 111 14.73 -0.89 -6.22
CA LEU A 111 14.60 -0.29 -7.55
C LEU A 111 14.31 1.22 -7.47
N THR A 112 13.48 1.65 -6.51
CA THR A 112 13.18 3.06 -6.30
C THR A 112 14.41 3.82 -5.80
N ALA A 113 15.17 3.25 -4.86
CA ALA A 113 16.40 3.85 -4.33
C ALA A 113 17.48 3.96 -5.41
N LEU A 114 17.69 2.91 -6.20
CA LEU A 114 18.59 2.93 -7.35
C LEU A 114 18.14 3.97 -8.39
N GLY A 115 16.84 4.03 -8.65
CA GLY A 115 16.24 5.05 -9.51
C GLY A 115 16.58 6.44 -9.02
N LEU A 116 16.26 6.76 -7.76
CA LEU A 116 16.53 8.07 -7.16
C LEU A 116 18.02 8.44 -7.14
N PHE A 117 18.89 7.46 -6.87
CA PHE A 117 20.35 7.67 -6.80
C PHE A 117 20.96 7.96 -8.18
N LEU A 118 20.55 7.22 -9.22
CA LEU A 118 21.02 7.44 -10.59
C LEU A 118 20.40 8.71 -11.19
N PHE A 119 19.08 8.83 -11.09
CA PHE A 119 18.30 9.95 -11.65
C PHE A 119 17.00 10.16 -10.86
N VAL A 120 16.84 11.33 -10.25
CA VAL A 120 15.68 11.68 -9.40
C VAL A 120 14.32 11.39 -10.09
N ILE A 121 14.19 11.69 -11.39
CA ILE A 121 12.93 11.52 -12.14
C ILE A 121 12.52 10.04 -12.26
N PRO A 122 13.35 9.11 -12.77
CA PRO A 122 13.08 7.68 -12.73
C PRO A 122 12.73 7.13 -11.34
N GLY A 123 13.39 7.62 -10.29
CA GLY A 123 13.08 7.24 -8.93
C GLY A 123 11.66 7.63 -8.50
N ILE A 124 11.26 8.88 -8.73
CA ILE A 124 9.89 9.35 -8.44
C ILE A 124 8.86 8.56 -9.25
N TYR A 125 9.15 8.28 -10.53
CA TYR A 125 8.27 7.47 -11.36
C TYR A 125 8.02 6.08 -10.76
N LEU A 126 9.08 5.38 -10.32
CA LEU A 126 8.96 4.05 -9.71
C LEU A 126 8.20 4.07 -8.39
N LEU A 127 8.41 5.11 -7.57
CA LEU A 127 7.70 5.31 -6.31
C LEU A 127 6.19 5.38 -6.52
N VAL A 128 5.74 6.12 -7.53
CA VAL A 128 4.30 6.21 -7.88
C VAL A 128 3.84 4.90 -8.53
N ALA A 129 4.62 4.35 -9.47
CA ALA A 129 4.26 3.19 -10.26
C ALA A 129 4.02 1.91 -9.43
N TYR A 130 4.69 1.77 -8.27
CA TYR A 130 4.56 0.61 -7.39
C TYR A 130 3.53 0.77 -6.25
N MET A 131 2.78 1.88 -6.22
CA MET A 131 1.77 2.14 -5.17
C MET A 131 0.70 1.05 -5.07
N LEU A 132 0.38 0.35 -6.17
CA LEU A 132 -0.59 -0.73 -6.21
C LEU A 132 0.03 -2.14 -6.20
N ALA A 133 1.36 -2.27 -6.11
CA ALA A 133 2.02 -3.56 -6.26
C ALA A 133 1.60 -4.54 -5.14
N VAL A 134 1.61 -4.10 -3.87
CA VAL A 134 1.18 -4.92 -2.74
C VAL A 134 -0.28 -5.38 -2.85
N PRO A 135 -1.29 -4.49 -3.03
CA PRO A 135 -2.67 -4.94 -3.17
C PRO A 135 -2.88 -5.81 -4.41
N MET A 136 -2.13 -5.62 -5.50
CA MET A 136 -2.15 -6.54 -6.65
C MET A 136 -1.58 -7.91 -6.34
N GLY A 137 -0.52 -8.00 -5.52
CA GLY A 137 0.00 -9.28 -5.04
C GLY A 137 -1.02 -10.02 -4.18
N ILE A 138 -1.62 -9.32 -3.22
CA ILE A 138 -2.56 -9.91 -2.24
C ILE A 138 -3.89 -10.30 -2.91
N PHE A 139 -4.60 -9.33 -3.50
CA PHE A 139 -5.94 -9.56 -4.05
C PHE A 139 -5.92 -10.12 -5.46
N GLY A 140 -4.85 -9.84 -6.20
CA GLY A 140 -4.62 -10.41 -7.51
C GLY A 140 -4.04 -11.81 -7.46
N GLY A 141 -3.49 -12.27 -6.32
CA GLY A 141 -2.79 -13.55 -6.23
C GLY A 141 -1.63 -13.65 -7.22
N LEU A 142 -0.98 -12.50 -7.49
CA LEU A 142 0.12 -12.40 -8.46
C LEU A 142 1.45 -12.62 -7.76
N ASP A 143 2.38 -13.24 -8.47
CA ASP A 143 3.78 -13.35 -8.03
C ASP A 143 4.42 -11.97 -7.89
N LEU A 144 5.51 -11.89 -7.12
CA LEU A 144 6.24 -10.65 -6.79
C LEU A 144 6.45 -9.74 -7.99
N TRP A 145 7.10 -10.27 -9.04
CA TRP A 145 7.44 -9.49 -10.24
C TRP A 145 6.20 -9.12 -11.05
N THR A 146 5.29 -10.08 -11.23
CA THR A 146 4.05 -9.89 -11.99
C THR A 146 3.16 -8.82 -11.34
N ALA A 147 3.09 -8.78 -10.01
CA ALA A 147 2.36 -7.75 -9.27
C ALA A 147 2.98 -6.36 -9.47
N MET A 148 4.31 -6.25 -9.39
CA MET A 148 5.02 -4.99 -9.63
C MET A 148 4.86 -4.51 -11.08
N GLU A 149 4.97 -5.40 -12.05
CA GLU A 149 4.81 -5.06 -13.45
C GLU A 149 3.36 -4.66 -13.77
N ALA A 150 2.38 -5.39 -13.25
CA ALA A 150 0.97 -5.04 -13.39
C ALA A 150 0.67 -3.66 -12.78
N SER A 151 1.22 -3.37 -11.59
CA SER A 151 1.10 -2.06 -10.95
C SER A 151 1.68 -0.98 -11.83
N ARG A 152 2.90 -1.17 -12.34
CA ARG A 152 3.55 -0.22 -13.24
C ARG A 152 2.72 0.02 -14.49
N ARG A 153 2.26 -1.02 -15.17
CA ARG A 153 1.46 -0.88 -16.41
C ARG A 153 0.15 -0.11 -16.15
N LEU A 154 -0.56 -0.42 -15.07
CA LEU A 154 -1.81 0.24 -14.73
C LEU A 154 -1.60 1.69 -14.31
N VAL A 155 -0.65 1.95 -13.41
CA VAL A 155 -0.39 3.28 -12.88
C VAL A 155 0.16 4.19 -13.98
N THR A 156 1.06 3.71 -14.84
CA THR A 156 1.61 4.51 -15.94
C THR A 156 0.57 4.95 -16.95
N ARG A 157 -0.45 4.12 -17.24
CA ARG A 157 -1.59 4.51 -18.07
C ARG A 157 -2.34 5.73 -17.50
N PHE A 158 -2.47 5.79 -16.18
CA PHE A 158 -3.18 6.86 -15.47
C PHE A 158 -2.25 7.70 -14.59
N TRP A 159 -1.01 7.92 -15.06
CA TRP A 159 0.10 8.38 -14.21
C TRP A 159 -0.21 9.67 -13.45
N TRP A 160 -0.73 10.69 -14.14
CA TRP A 160 -1.08 11.98 -13.53
C TRP A 160 -2.15 11.86 -12.44
N LYS A 161 -3.07 10.90 -12.54
CA LYS A 161 -4.13 10.69 -11.54
C LYS A 161 -3.54 10.11 -10.25
N PHE A 162 -2.69 9.09 -10.37
CA PHE A 162 -2.01 8.49 -9.22
C PHE A 162 -0.97 9.42 -8.60
N PHE A 163 -0.27 10.20 -9.43
CA PHE A 163 0.65 11.22 -8.93
C PHE A 163 -0.09 12.32 -8.15
N ALA A 164 -1.21 12.84 -8.69
CA ALA A 164 -2.06 13.78 -7.96
C ALA A 164 -2.63 13.18 -6.67
N LEU A 165 -3.05 11.91 -6.69
CA LEU A 165 -3.52 11.21 -5.50
C LEU A 165 -2.42 11.15 -4.43
N LEU A 166 -1.19 10.80 -4.81
CA LEU A 166 -0.05 10.77 -3.90
C LEU A 166 0.19 12.15 -3.27
N LEU A 167 0.19 13.21 -4.07
CA LEU A 167 0.38 14.58 -3.58
C LEU A 167 -0.73 14.99 -2.61
N LEU A 168 -1.99 14.70 -2.93
CA LEU A 168 -3.12 14.99 -2.04
C LEU A 168 -3.01 14.26 -0.71
N LEU A 169 -2.59 12.99 -0.72
CA LEU A 169 -2.37 12.23 0.50
C LEU A 169 -1.23 12.82 1.34
N ILE A 170 -0.12 13.22 0.72
CA ILE A 170 1.00 13.87 1.42
C ILE A 170 0.55 15.19 2.04
N LEU A 171 -0.17 16.03 1.28
CA LEU A 171 -0.68 17.30 1.77
C LEU A 171 -1.64 17.12 2.93
N TYR A 172 -2.58 16.17 2.83
CA TYR A 172 -3.54 15.88 3.91
C TYR A 172 -2.82 15.43 5.19
N ASN A 173 -1.88 14.47 5.09
CA ASN A 173 -1.12 14.01 6.25
C ASN A 173 -0.18 15.08 6.83
N GLY A 174 0.31 16.00 6.01
CA GLY A 174 1.19 17.09 6.45
C GLY A 174 0.45 18.23 7.16
N LEU A 175 -0.84 18.42 6.88
CA LEU A 175 -1.67 19.47 7.50
C LEU A 175 -2.22 19.08 8.89
N GLY A 176 -2.21 17.78 9.23
CA GLY A 176 -2.76 17.25 10.48
C GLY A 176 -4.18 16.75 10.32
#